data_AF-A0A1H4Y4Z4-F1
#
_entry.id   AF-A0A1H4Y4Z4-F1
#
_cell.length_a   1.000
_cell.length_b   1.000
_cell.length_c   1.000
_cell.angle_alpha   90.00
_cell.angle_beta   90.00
_cell.angle_gamma   90.00
#
_symmetry.space_group_name_H-M   'P 1'
#
loop_
_entity.id
_entity.type
_entity.pdbx_description
1 polymer ?
#
loop_
_entity_poly.entity_id
_entity_poly.type
_entity_poly.pdbx_seq_one_letter_code
_entity_poly.pdbx_strand_id
1 'polypeptide(L)'
;MSILKKIQQPIFWRNVVKVAIPFFIVVTIFSLVLNSSKDIFSGNFNAVNETNFSNGKWMRFWGLKFFISVTYGVWITNKKMA
;
A
#
# COMPACT_ATOMS: atom_id res chain seq x y z
N MET A 1 16.63 -7.37 19.88
CA MET A 1 15.60 -8.31 20.42
C MET A 1 15.03 -9.23 19.34
N SER A 2 14.47 -10.40 19.68
CA SER A 2 13.74 -11.26 18.72
C SER A 2 12.46 -10.58 18.21
N ILE A 3 12.10 -10.81 16.94
CA ILE A 3 10.88 -10.27 16.32
C ILE A 3 9.61 -10.67 17.07
N LEU A 4 9.58 -11.87 17.67
CA LEU A 4 8.44 -12.37 18.45
C LEU A 4 8.17 -11.51 19.69
N LYS A 5 9.22 -10.97 20.31
CA LYS A 5 9.06 -10.04 21.43
C LYS A 5 8.64 -8.64 20.97
N LYS A 6 9.13 -8.20 19.81
CA LYS A 6 8.81 -6.87 19.26
C LYS A 6 7.35 -6.78 18.82
N ILE A 7 6.82 -7.79 18.13
CA ILE A 7 5.45 -7.78 17.58
C ILE A 7 4.37 -7.77 18.65
N GLN A 8 4.69 -8.21 19.87
CA GLN A 8 3.80 -8.13 21.04
C GLN A 8 3.67 -6.69 21.59
N GLN A 9 4.61 -5.79 21.25
CA GLN A 9 4.60 -4.43 21.77
C GLN A 9 3.65 -3.54 20.93
N PRO A 10 2.74 -2.77 21.55
CA PRO A 10 1.86 -1.86 20.81
C PRO A 10 2.64 -0.80 20.00
N ILE A 11 3.79 -0.36 20.50
CA ILE A 11 4.68 0.61 19.81
C ILE A 11 5.17 0.07 18.47
N PHE A 12 5.33 -1.25 18.33
CA PHE A 12 5.71 -1.88 17.07
C PHE A 12 4.66 -1.61 15.99
N TRP A 13 3.39 -1.89 16.27
CA TRP A 13 2.30 -1.66 15.33
C TRP A 13 2.09 -0.19 15.00
N ARG A 14 2.27 0.71 15.98
CA ARG A 14 2.28 2.16 15.71
C ARG A 14 3.37 2.55 14.70
N ASN A 15 4.55 1.95 14.80
CA ASN A 15 5.64 2.19 13.86
C ASN A 15 5.40 1.52 12.50
N VAL A 16 4.81 0.32 12.46
CA VAL A 16 4.39 -0.33 11.21
C VAL A 16 3.43 0.55 10.44
N VAL A 17 2.38 1.07 11.09
CA VAL A 17 1.39 1.94 10.47
C VAL A 17 2.03 3.23 9.94
N LYS A 18 2.96 3.84 10.69
CA LYS A 18 3.71 5.03 10.26
C LYS A 18 4.55 4.81 8.98
N VAL A 19 4.94 3.56 8.69
CA VAL A 19 5.69 3.21 7.47
C VAL A 19 4.74 2.73 6.37
N ALA A 20 3.81 1.84 6.70
CA ALA A 20 2.91 1.21 5.76
C ALA A 20 1.96 2.20 5.09
N ILE A 21 1.42 3.19 5.81
CA ILE A 21 0.49 4.17 5.24
C ILE A 21 1.16 5.03 4.16
N PRO A 22 2.28 5.74 4.42
CA PRO A 22 2.93 6.52 3.37
C PRO A 22 3.34 5.66 2.17
N PHE A 23 3.87 4.46 2.42
CA PHE A 23 4.27 3.54 1.35
C PHE A 23 3.07 3.09 0.50
N PHE A 24 1.94 2.75 1.13
CA PHE A 24 0.71 2.39 0.44
C PHE A 24 0.20 3.50 -0.47
N ILE A 25 0.24 4.75 0.01
CA ILE A 25 -0.16 5.93 -0.79
C ILE A 25 0.74 6.06 -2.01
N VAL A 26 2.07 5.99 -1.84
CA VAL A 26 3.03 6.12 -2.93
C VAL A 26 2.83 5.02 -3.98
N VAL A 27 2.72 3.75 -3.56
CA VAL A 27 2.52 2.62 -4.49
C VAL A 27 1.15 2.71 -5.18
N THR A 28 0.13 3.24 -4.50
CA THR A 28 -1.18 3.48 -5.10
C THR A 28 -1.11 4.52 -6.21
N ILE A 29 -0.53 5.69 -5.92
CA ILE A 29 -0.37 6.77 -6.91
C ILE A 29 0.45 6.27 -8.10
N PHE A 30 1.59 5.62 -7.84
CA PHE A 30 2.45 5.10 -8.89
C PHE A 30 1.72 4.10 -9.80
N SER A 31 0.95 3.18 -9.21
CA SER A 31 0.14 2.23 -9.97
C SER A 31 -0.94 2.90 -10.81
N LEU A 32 -1.58 3.97 -10.32
CA LEU A 32 -2.60 4.71 -11.08
C LEU A 32 -1.99 5.47 -12.25
N VAL A 33 -0.85 6.13 -12.03
CA VAL A 33 -0.13 6.87 -13.07
C VAL A 33 0.35 5.92 -14.17
N LEU A 34 0.94 4.77 -13.81
CA LEU A 34 1.40 3.80 -14.81
C LEU A 34 0.27 3.20 -15.66
N ASN A 35 -0.87 2.88 -15.03
CA ASN A 35 -1.96 2.21 -15.73
C ASN A 35 -2.94 3.16 -16.44
N SER A 36 -3.01 4.43 -16.02
CA SER A 36 -4.08 5.33 -16.46
C SER A 36 -3.67 6.81 -16.48
N SER A 37 -2.38 7.14 -16.59
CA SER A 37 -1.90 8.54 -16.64
C SER A 37 -2.64 9.40 -17.68
N LYS A 38 -2.76 8.92 -18.93
CA LYS A 38 -3.46 9.63 -20.00
C LYS A 38 -4.90 9.96 -19.63
N ASP A 39 -5.63 8.98 -19.11
CA ASP A 39 -7.04 9.14 -18.73
C ASP A 39 -7.21 10.06 -17.51
N ILE A 40 -6.29 9.98 -16.54
CA ILE A 40 -6.27 10.87 -15.37
C ILE A 40 -6.05 12.33 -15.81
N PHE A 41 -5.05 12.60 -16.65
CA PHE A 41 -4.72 13.97 -17.07
C PHE A 41 -5.72 14.55 -18.07
N SER A 42 -6.47 13.70 -18.79
CA SER A 42 -7.57 14.14 -19.67
C SER A 42 -8.93 14.20 -18.96
N GLY A 43 -9.01 13.81 -17.68
CA GLY A 43 -10.25 13.82 -16.90
C GLY A 43 -11.23 12.67 -17.22
N ASN A 44 -10.80 11.64 -17.94
CA ASN A 44 -11.64 10.49 -18.29
C ASN A 44 -11.70 9.44 -17.15
N PHE A 45 -12.36 9.79 -16.04
CA PHE A 45 -12.43 8.93 -14.86
C PHE A 45 -13.26 7.64 -15.06
N ASN A 46 -14.13 7.59 -16.07
CA ASN A 46 -14.83 6.37 -16.45
C ASN A 46 -13.84 5.30 -16.93
N ALA A 47 -12.91 5.68 -17.81
CA ALA A 47 -11.84 4.79 -18.26
C ALA A 47 -10.89 4.36 -17.13
N VAL A 48 -10.59 5.27 -16.19
CA VAL A 48 -9.80 4.95 -14.98
C VAL A 48 -10.52 3.89 -14.14
N ASN A 49 -11.84 4.03 -13.95
CA ASN A 49 -12.67 3.08 -13.22
C ASN A 49 -12.70 1.71 -13.90
N GLU A 50 -12.93 1.68 -15.21
CA GLU A 50 -12.97 0.43 -15.97
C GLU A 50 -11.62 -0.31 -15.97
N THR A 51 -10.53 0.43 -16.06
CA THR A 51 -9.18 -0.13 -16.09
C THR A 51 -8.78 -0.74 -14.73
N ASN A 52 -9.06 -0.04 -13.62
CA ASN A 52 -8.48 -0.37 -12.32
C ASN A 52 -9.45 -0.97 -11.29
N PHE A 53 -10.75 -0.66 -11.38
CA PHE A 53 -11.66 -0.85 -10.25
C PHE A 53 -12.91 -1.69 -10.57
N SER A 54 -13.48 -1.56 -11.77
CA SER A 54 -14.72 -2.25 -12.16
C SER A 54 -14.56 -3.77 -12.20
N ASN A 55 -15.69 -4.50 -12.24
CA ASN A 55 -15.72 -5.96 -12.43
C ASN A 55 -14.84 -6.73 -11.41
N GLY A 56 -14.82 -6.27 -10.16
CA GLY A 56 -14.04 -6.88 -9.08
C GLY A 56 -12.53 -6.60 -9.11
N LYS A 57 -12.02 -5.86 -10.11
CA LYS A 57 -10.59 -5.50 -10.21
C LYS A 57 -10.11 -4.71 -8.99
N TRP A 58 -11.00 -3.94 -8.34
CA TRP A 58 -10.68 -3.21 -7.12
C TRP A 58 -10.10 -4.13 -6.03
N MET A 59 -10.58 -5.37 -5.88
CA MET A 59 -10.07 -6.30 -4.86
C MET A 59 -8.60 -6.62 -5.10
N ARG A 60 -8.24 -6.90 -6.36
CA ARG A 60 -6.85 -7.16 -6.73
C ARG A 60 -6.01 -5.89 -6.62
N PHE A 61 -6.55 -4.76 -7.07
CA PHE A 61 -5.87 -3.48 -7.06
C PHE A 61 -5.50 -3.04 -5.64
N TRP A 62 -6.45 -3.10 -4.70
CA TRP A 62 -6.27 -2.68 -3.32
C TRP A 62 -5.62 -3.77 -2.47
N GLY A 63 -6.04 -5.02 -2.60
CA GLY A 63 -5.54 -6.14 -1.80
C GLY A 63 -4.04 -6.37 -1.96
N LEU A 64 -3.53 -6.32 -3.19
CA LEU A 64 -2.09 -6.46 -3.44
C LEU A 64 -1.29 -5.33 -2.77
N LYS A 65 -1.74 -4.08 -2.92
CA LYS A 65 -1.07 -2.91 -2.35
C LYS A 65 -1.11 -2.94 -0.83
N PHE A 66 -2.24 -3.32 -0.25
CA PHE A 66 -2.38 -3.48 1.20
C PHE A 66 -1.40 -4.53 1.73
N PHE A 67 -1.36 -5.72 1.11
CA PHE A 67 -0.46 -6.80 1.52
C PHE A 67 1.02 -6.40 1.44
N ILE A 68 1.46 -5.82 0.32
CA ILE A 68 2.86 -5.38 0.16
C ILE A 68 3.19 -4.26 1.15
N SER A 69 2.26 -3.34 1.41
CA SER A 69 2.53 -2.21 2.31
C SER A 69 2.63 -2.64 3.77
N VAL A 70 1.76 -3.55 4.22
CA VAL A 70 1.83 -4.11 5.57
C VAL A 70 3.11 -4.93 5.75
N THR A 71 3.43 -5.81 4.81
CA THR A 71 4.64 -6.64 4.88
C THR A 71 5.91 -5.79 4.86
N TYR A 72 5.97 -4.76 4.01
CA TYR A 72 7.07 -3.80 3.99
C TYR A 72 7.17 -3.01 5.31
N GLY A 73 6.05 -2.53 5.85
CA GLY A 73 6.00 -1.84 7.13
C GLY A 73 6.56 -2.70 8.27
N VAL A 74 6.12 -3.97 8.37
CA VAL A 74 6.62 -4.95 9.36
C VAL A 74 8.13 -5.15 9.21
N TRP A 75 8.62 -5.33 7.98
CA TRP A 75 10.03 -5.55 7.71
C TRP A 75 10.91 -4.36 8.11
N ILE A 76 10.53 -3.14 7.70
CA ILE A 76 11.24 -1.91 8.07
C ILE A 76 11.22 -1.68 9.57
N THR A 77 10.06 -1.82 10.22
CA THR A 77 9.95 -1.61 11.67
C THR A 77 10.82 -2.62 12.42
N ASN A 78 10.81 -3.91 12.03
CA ASN A 78 11.65 -4.91 12.67
C ASN A 78 13.15 -4.60 12.51
N LYS A 79 13.58 -4.10 11.35
CA LYS A 79 14.96 -3.67 11.10
C LYS A 79 15.36 -2.44 11.90
N LYS A 80 14.46 -1.46 12.06
CA LYS A 80 14.77 -0.18 12.73
C LYS A 80 14.63 -0.23 14.24
N MET A 81 13.75 -1.07 14.79
CA MET A 81 13.65 -1.32 16.23
C MET A 81 14.65 -2.37 16.71
N ALA A 82 15.87 -2.41 16.12
CA ALA A 82 16.89 -3.42 16.40
C ALA A 82 17.22 -3.50 17.89
#